data_AF-A0A443RS76-F1
#
_entry.id   AF-A0A443RS76-F1
#
_cell.length_a   1.000
_cell.length_b   1.000
_cell.length_c   1.000
_cell.angle_alpha   90.00
_cell.angle_beta   90.00
_cell.angle_gamma   90.00
#
_symmetry.space_group_name_H-M   'P 1'
#
loop_
_entity.id
_entity.type
_entity.pdbx_description
1 polymer ?
#
loop_
_entity_poly.entity_id
_entity_poly.type
_entity_poly.pdbx_seq_one_letter_code
_entity_poly.pdbx_strand_id
1 'polypeptide(L)'
;SKKIKSLTVPLTNFDIEHFRGVFAKNSLPKKINELEYGIVNNDNLPGNGTHWVCYYNNPKNKYVEFFDSFGLAPAKEIQKYLETSNKKIKYNSTQIQDVLSIKCGYFCIDFIKDRISGKSMYDCIHKYSINFPIINDDLLCCV
;
A
#
# COMPACT_ATOMS: atom_id res chain seq x y z
N SER A 1 26.25 -14.92 19.42
CA SER A 1 26.38 -14.59 17.98
C SER A 1 25.14 -15.10 17.25
N LYS A 2 24.18 -14.22 16.96
CA LYS A 2 23.00 -14.58 16.15
C LYS A 2 23.39 -14.36 14.68
N LYS A 3 23.53 -15.45 13.92
CA LYS A 3 23.82 -15.43 12.49
C LYS A 3 22.68 -14.70 11.77
N ILE A 4 23.02 -13.56 11.16
CA ILE A 4 22.18 -12.90 10.15
C ILE A 4 22.19 -13.84 8.94
N LYS A 5 21.07 -14.54 8.71
CA LYS A 5 20.89 -15.27 7.45
C LYS A 5 20.64 -14.22 6.37
N SER A 6 21.51 -14.20 5.37
CA SER A 6 21.31 -13.49 4.11
C SER A 6 19.91 -13.84 3.57
N LEU A 7 19.02 -12.83 3.49
CA LEU A 7 17.74 -12.95 2.81
C LEU A 7 17.99 -12.90 1.31
N THR A 8 18.10 -14.08 0.69
CA THR A 8 18.01 -14.28 -0.76
C THR A 8 16.83 -15.18 -1.12
N VAL A 9 15.82 -15.24 -0.25
CA VAL A 9 14.58 -15.98 -0.48
C VAL A 9 13.48 -14.97 -0.85
N PRO A 10 12.74 -15.15 -1.96
CA PRO A 10 11.58 -14.32 -2.26
C PRO A 10 10.61 -14.40 -1.09
N LEU A 11 10.20 -13.25 -0.54
CA LEU A 11 9.20 -13.18 0.51
C LEU A 11 7.91 -13.81 0.00
N THR A 12 7.57 -15.00 0.51
CA THR A 12 6.23 -15.55 0.30
C THR A 12 5.26 -14.82 1.23
N ASN A 13 3.98 -14.74 0.86
CA ASN A 13 2.95 -14.11 1.71
C ASN A 13 2.89 -14.71 3.14
N PHE A 14 3.53 -15.85 3.39
CA PHE A 14 3.53 -16.56 4.68
C PHE A 14 4.46 -15.97 5.75
N ASP A 15 5.42 -15.10 5.38
CA ASP A 15 6.44 -14.61 6.32
C ASP A 15 6.17 -13.20 6.89
N ILE A 16 5.09 -12.53 6.46
CA ILE A 16 4.76 -11.17 6.89
C ILE A 16 3.42 -11.18 7.65
N GLU A 17 3.49 -11.10 8.98
CA GLU A 17 2.32 -11.15 9.85
C GLU A 17 1.29 -10.06 9.47
N HIS A 18 0.03 -10.47 9.30
CA HIS A 18 -1.09 -9.63 8.86
C HIS A 18 -1.03 -9.11 7.41
N PHE A 19 -0.03 -9.47 6.62
CA PHE A 19 -0.07 -9.21 5.18
C PHE A 19 -1.13 -10.10 4.53
N ARG A 20 -2.18 -9.46 3.98
CA ARG A 20 -3.31 -10.16 3.40
C ARG A 20 -2.99 -10.81 2.07
N GLY A 21 -2.09 -10.19 1.31
CA GLY A 21 -1.66 -10.64 -0.01
C GLY A 21 -1.73 -9.53 -1.06
N VAL A 22 -1.60 -9.97 -2.31
CA VAL A 22 -1.65 -9.13 -3.51
C VAL A 22 -2.84 -9.58 -4.36
N PHE A 23 -3.71 -8.63 -4.72
CA PHE A 23 -4.98 -8.92 -5.40
C PHE A 23 -5.17 -8.00 -6.61
N ALA A 24 -5.89 -8.43 -7.63
CA ALA A 24 -6.58 -7.49 -8.53
C ALA A 24 -7.82 -6.92 -7.82
N LYS A 25 -8.29 -5.74 -8.21
CA LYS A 25 -9.42 -5.08 -7.52
C LYS A 25 -10.71 -5.91 -7.53
N ASN A 26 -10.93 -6.75 -8.56
CA ASN A 26 -12.07 -7.67 -8.66
C ASN A 26 -11.86 -9.03 -7.97
N SER A 27 -10.69 -9.26 -7.37
CA SER A 27 -10.33 -10.52 -6.69
C SER A 27 -10.11 -10.36 -5.19
N LEU A 28 -10.47 -9.19 -4.64
CA LEU A 28 -10.40 -8.93 -3.20
C LEU A 28 -11.30 -9.90 -2.41
N PRO A 29 -10.90 -10.30 -1.18
CA PRO A 29 -11.74 -11.10 -0.31
C PRO A 29 -13.07 -10.43 0.00
N LYS A 30 -14.04 -11.20 0.51
CA LYS A 30 -15.37 -10.65 0.84
C LYS A 30 -15.36 -9.67 2.02
N LYS A 31 -14.43 -9.82 2.95
CA LYS A 31 -14.35 -9.03 4.17
C LYS A 31 -12.90 -8.84 4.59
N ILE A 32 -12.61 -7.64 5.05
CA ILE A 32 -11.34 -7.24 5.65
C ILE A 32 -11.22 -7.76 7.10
N ASN A 33 -10.05 -8.25 7.48
CA ASN A 33 -9.74 -8.59 8.87
C ASN A 33 -9.57 -7.32 9.73
N GLU A 34 -9.67 -7.45 11.05
CA GLU A 34 -9.52 -6.31 11.97
C GLU A 34 -8.16 -5.62 11.86
N LEU A 35 -7.11 -6.43 11.73
CA LEU A 35 -5.74 -6.03 11.45
C LEU A 35 -5.26 -6.75 10.18
N GLU A 36 -5.10 -5.99 9.10
CA GLU A 36 -4.48 -6.46 7.88
C GLU A 36 -4.06 -5.30 6.97
N TYR A 37 -3.21 -5.59 6.02
CA TYR A 37 -2.80 -4.69 4.95
C TYR A 37 -2.48 -5.49 3.70
N GLY A 38 -2.62 -4.87 2.54
CA GLY A 38 -2.49 -5.57 1.26
C GLY A 38 -2.20 -4.61 0.12
N ILE A 39 -1.72 -5.19 -0.98
CA ILE A 39 -1.45 -4.48 -2.23
C ILE A 39 -2.52 -4.90 -3.23
N VAL A 40 -3.04 -3.93 -3.99
CA VAL A 40 -4.10 -4.14 -4.95
C VAL A 40 -3.66 -3.58 -6.30
N ASN A 41 -3.78 -4.40 -7.34
CA ASN A 41 -3.72 -3.94 -8.72
C ASN A 41 -5.05 -3.27 -9.07
N ASN A 42 -4.99 -2.05 -9.61
CA ASN A 42 -6.17 -1.30 -10.03
C ASN A 42 -6.79 -1.81 -11.35
N ASP A 43 -6.21 -2.85 -11.95
CA ASP A 43 -6.79 -3.62 -13.04
C ASP A 43 -7.65 -4.79 -12.53
N ASN A 44 -8.48 -5.33 -13.42
CA ASN A 44 -9.26 -6.54 -13.19
C ASN A 44 -8.49 -7.76 -13.70
N LEU A 45 -8.63 -8.93 -13.06
CA LEU A 45 -8.32 -10.19 -13.73
C LEU A 45 -9.28 -10.42 -14.90
N PRO A 46 -8.81 -10.99 -16.03
CA PRO A 46 -7.48 -11.53 -16.30
C PRO A 46 -6.48 -10.52 -16.93
N GLY A 47 -6.65 -9.22 -16.70
CA GLY A 47 -5.77 -8.17 -17.22
C GLY A 47 -4.32 -8.26 -16.73
N ASN A 48 -3.43 -7.56 -17.45
CA ASN A 48 -1.98 -7.58 -17.19
C ASN A 48 -1.56 -6.68 -16.02
N GLY A 49 -2.48 -5.89 -15.47
CA GLY A 49 -2.18 -4.93 -14.43
C GLY A 49 -1.89 -3.53 -14.96
N THR A 50 -2.28 -2.51 -14.20
CA THR A 50 -2.16 -1.09 -14.62
C THR A 50 -1.48 -0.21 -13.59
N HIS A 51 -1.86 -0.32 -12.32
CA HIS A 51 -1.37 0.53 -11.24
C HIS A 51 -1.45 -0.22 -9.91
N TRP A 52 -0.45 -0.07 -9.06
CA TRP A 52 -0.42 -0.69 -7.74
C TRP A 52 -0.77 0.35 -6.68
N VAL A 53 -1.76 0.01 -5.87
CA VAL A 53 -2.21 0.78 -4.71
C VAL A 53 -2.19 -0.12 -3.48
N CYS A 54 -2.29 0.44 -2.27
CA CYS A 54 -2.35 -0.38 -1.07
C CYS A 54 -3.33 0.14 -0.04
N TYR A 55 -3.58 -0.67 0.97
CA TYR A 55 -4.42 -0.31 2.10
C TYR A 55 -3.83 -0.81 3.41
N TYR A 56 -4.21 -0.14 4.50
CA TYR A 56 -3.79 -0.49 5.85
C TYR A 56 -4.98 -0.36 6.81
N ASN A 57 -5.35 -1.47 7.45
CA ASN A 57 -6.37 -1.51 8.48
C ASN A 57 -5.77 -1.97 9.80
N ASN A 58 -5.99 -1.20 10.86
CA ASN A 58 -5.53 -1.54 12.20
C ASN A 58 -6.64 -1.18 13.22
N PRO A 59 -6.99 -2.06 14.18
CA PRO A 59 -8.06 -1.80 15.14
C PRO A 59 -7.81 -0.56 16.01
N LYS A 60 -6.54 -0.15 16.19
CA LYS A 60 -6.17 1.07 16.92
C LYS A 60 -6.41 2.36 16.13
N ASN A 61 -6.59 2.27 14.81
CA ASN A 61 -6.84 3.43 13.97
C ASN A 61 -8.34 3.70 13.83
N LYS A 62 -8.72 4.99 13.88
CA LYS A 62 -10.09 5.47 13.62
C LYS A 62 -10.55 5.23 12.18
N TYR A 63 -9.61 5.13 11.24
CA TYR A 63 -9.86 5.03 9.80
C TYR A 63 -9.24 3.74 9.25
N VAL A 64 -9.83 3.23 8.16
CA VAL A 64 -9.11 2.36 7.23
C VAL A 64 -8.41 3.25 6.21
N GLU A 65 -7.13 3.03 5.99
CA GLU A 65 -6.28 3.88 5.16
C GLU A 65 -6.11 3.25 3.77
N PHE A 66 -6.34 4.03 2.72
CA PHE A 66 -6.04 3.68 1.33
C PHE A 66 -4.94 4.60 0.81
N PHE A 67 -3.97 4.06 0.10
CA PHE A 67 -2.84 4.81 -0.41
C PHE A 67 -2.68 4.59 -1.92
N ASP A 68 -2.56 5.70 -2.64
CA ASP A 68 -2.24 5.76 -4.05
C ASP A 68 -1.14 6.81 -4.23
N SER A 69 0.01 6.44 -4.79
CA SER A 69 1.14 7.35 -5.00
C SER A 69 0.83 8.50 -5.99
N PHE A 70 -0.23 8.39 -6.79
CA PHE A 70 -0.77 9.47 -7.61
C PHE A 70 -1.81 10.34 -6.88
N GLY A 71 -2.19 9.99 -5.65
CA GLY A 71 -3.14 10.75 -4.84
C GLY A 71 -4.59 10.64 -5.32
N LEU A 72 -4.95 9.52 -5.94
CA LEU A 72 -6.31 9.27 -6.41
C LEU A 72 -7.16 8.54 -5.36
N ALA A 73 -8.47 8.74 -5.43
CA ALA A 73 -9.43 8.01 -4.61
C ALA A 73 -9.51 6.52 -5.01
N PRO A 74 -9.88 5.61 -4.09
CA PRO A 74 -9.98 4.19 -4.40
C PRO A 74 -11.03 3.90 -5.46
N ALA A 75 -10.76 2.92 -6.32
CA ALA A 75 -11.77 2.35 -7.21
C ALA A 75 -12.93 1.72 -6.43
N LYS A 76 -14.10 1.63 -7.06
CA LYS A 76 -15.36 1.21 -6.42
C LYS A 76 -15.26 -0.17 -5.75
N GLU A 77 -14.55 -1.11 -6.35
CA GLU A 77 -14.35 -2.46 -5.82
C GLU A 77 -13.50 -2.43 -4.54
N ILE A 78 -12.44 -1.62 -4.54
CA ILE A 78 -11.58 -1.43 -3.37
C ILE A 78 -12.35 -0.71 -2.27
N GLN A 79 -13.09 0.35 -2.62
CA GLN A 79 -13.93 1.08 -1.68
C GLN A 79 -14.91 0.15 -0.95
N LYS A 80 -15.64 -0.69 -1.70
CA LYS A 80 -16.56 -1.69 -1.13
C LYS A 80 -15.87 -2.65 -0.17
N TYR A 81 -14.66 -3.10 -0.51
CA TYR A 81 -13.87 -3.95 0.37
C TYR A 81 -13.51 -3.25 1.69
N LEU A 82 -13.00 -2.02 1.61
CA LEU A 82 -12.60 -1.25 2.79
C LEU A 82 -13.79 -0.88 3.68
N GLU A 83 -14.97 -0.61 3.12
CA GLU A 83 -16.21 -0.34 3.86
C GLU A 83 -16.60 -1.51 4.79
N THR A 84 -16.19 -2.75 4.48
CA THR A 84 -16.42 -3.92 5.36
C THR A 84 -15.67 -3.85 6.70
N SER A 85 -14.75 -2.89 6.87
CA SER A 85 -14.06 -2.64 8.13
C SER A 85 -14.94 -1.92 9.16
N ASN A 86 -16.11 -1.40 8.76
CA ASN A 86 -16.95 -0.48 9.56
C ASN A 86 -16.23 0.81 10.01
N LYS A 87 -15.18 1.24 9.29
CA LYS A 87 -14.48 2.51 9.53
C LYS A 87 -14.69 3.45 8.36
N LYS A 88 -14.54 4.75 8.60
CA LYS A 88 -14.43 5.71 7.50
C LYS A 88 -13.13 5.45 6.73
N ILE A 89 -13.19 5.56 5.40
CA ILE A 89 -12.03 5.46 4.54
C ILE A 89 -11.28 6.80 4.55
N LYS A 90 -9.97 6.76 4.75
CA LYS A 90 -9.06 7.89 4.60
C LYS A 90 -8.06 7.57 3.49
N TYR A 91 -7.86 8.51 2.56
CA TYR A 91 -6.88 8.36 1.49
C TYR A 91 -6.07 9.63 1.32
N ASN A 92 -4.90 9.51 0.69
CA ASN A 92 -4.08 10.66 0.32
C ASN A 92 -4.56 11.28 -0.99
N SER A 93 -4.49 12.60 -1.10
CA SER A 93 -4.84 13.37 -2.30
C SER A 93 -3.63 14.10 -2.91
N THR A 94 -2.42 13.67 -2.54
CA THR A 94 -1.16 14.28 -2.97
C THR A 94 -0.43 13.28 -3.86
N GLN A 95 -0.11 13.71 -5.09
CA GLN A 95 0.76 12.97 -5.99
C GLN A 95 2.21 13.09 -5.53
N ILE A 96 2.85 11.95 -5.25
CA ILE A 96 4.26 11.86 -4.85
C ILE A 96 5.09 11.02 -5.83
N GLN A 97 4.45 10.31 -6.75
CA GLN A 97 5.12 9.59 -7.83
C GLN A 97 5.02 10.38 -9.13
N ASP A 98 6.10 10.38 -9.90
CA ASP A 98 6.10 10.86 -11.28
C ASP A 98 5.26 9.94 -12.18
N VAL A 99 4.43 10.51 -13.05
CA VAL A 99 3.49 9.73 -13.89
C VAL A 99 4.17 8.78 -14.87
N LEU A 100 5.46 8.99 -15.19
CA LEU A 100 6.26 8.10 -16.03
C LEU A 100 7.03 7.04 -15.23
N SER A 101 7.08 7.17 -13.90
CA SER A 101 7.71 6.18 -13.04
C SER A 101 6.89 4.89 -12.98
N ILE A 102 7.58 3.75 -12.98
CA ILE A 102 7.00 2.41 -12.80
C ILE A 102 7.04 1.94 -11.33
N LYS A 103 7.38 2.82 -10.37
CA LYS A 103 7.65 2.44 -8.98
C LYS A 103 6.43 2.43 -8.05
N CYS A 104 5.20 2.48 -8.55
CA CYS A 104 3.98 2.52 -7.70
C CYS A 104 3.90 1.37 -6.67
N GLY A 105 4.36 0.17 -7.04
CA GLY A 105 4.49 -0.95 -6.11
C GLY A 105 5.49 -0.69 -4.97
N TYR A 106 6.62 -0.04 -5.25
CA TYR A 106 7.62 0.31 -4.24
C TYR A 106 7.10 1.37 -3.27
N PHE A 107 6.37 2.37 -3.77
CA PHE A 107 5.66 3.34 -2.90
C PHE A 107 4.66 2.64 -1.98
N CYS A 108 3.93 1.63 -2.46
CA CYS A 108 3.02 0.84 -1.64
C CYS A 108 3.74 0.09 -0.50
N ILE A 109 4.87 -0.55 -0.82
CA ILE A 109 5.67 -1.30 0.16
C ILE A 109 6.24 -0.35 1.21
N ASP A 110 6.79 0.79 0.79
CA ASP A 110 7.32 1.81 1.68
C ASP A 110 6.24 2.39 2.62
N PHE A 111 5.05 2.71 2.09
CA PHE A 111 3.91 3.13 2.89
C PHE A 111 3.55 2.07 3.95
N ILE A 112 3.41 0.81 3.55
CA ILE A 112 3.08 -0.29 4.47
C ILE A 112 4.16 -0.44 5.56
N LYS A 113 5.46 -0.40 5.19
CA LYS A 113 6.58 -0.48 6.13
C LYS A 113 6.50 0.64 7.18
N ASP A 114 6.27 1.87 6.75
CA ASP A 114 6.10 3.01 7.65
C ASP A 114 4.85 2.85 8.53
N ARG A 115 3.74 2.35 7.99
CA ARG A 115 2.52 2.14 8.78
C ARG A 115 2.70 1.08 9.86
N ILE A 116 3.39 -0.02 9.55
CA ILE A 116 3.77 -1.06 10.51
C ILE A 116 4.69 -0.50 11.59
N SER A 117 5.61 0.41 11.24
CA SER A 117 6.50 1.08 12.21
C SER A 117 5.80 2.18 13.04
N GLY A 118 4.48 2.34 12.90
CA GLY A 118 3.67 3.26 13.69
C GLY A 118 3.50 4.68 13.12
N LYS A 119 4.04 4.98 11.94
CA LYS A 119 4.29 6.35 11.47
C LYS A 119 3.12 7.26 11.05
N SER A 120 1.84 7.08 11.28
CA SER A 120 0.80 7.96 10.66
C SER A 120 0.83 8.09 9.11
N MET A 121 -0.34 8.20 8.47
CA MET A 121 -0.38 8.45 7.02
C MET A 121 0.26 9.79 6.63
N TYR A 122 0.19 10.79 7.51
CA TYR A 122 0.73 12.13 7.22
C TYR A 122 2.26 12.07 7.04
N ASP A 123 2.98 11.44 7.97
CA ASP A 123 4.45 11.39 7.92
C ASP A 123 4.95 10.52 6.76
N CYS A 124 4.19 9.47 6.39
CA CYS A 124 4.50 8.64 5.23
C CYS A 124 4.54 9.44 3.93
N ILE A 125 3.66 10.45 3.79
CA ILE A 125 3.54 11.27 2.58
C ILE A 125 4.51 12.46 2.62
N HIS A 126 4.63 13.12 3.77
CA HIS A 126 5.39 14.38 3.89
C HIS A 126 6.91 14.20 3.85
N LYS A 127 7.41 12.97 3.82
CA LYS A 127 8.83 12.69 3.55
C LYS A 127 9.21 12.84 2.07
N TYR A 128 8.22 12.91 1.18
CA TYR A 128 8.42 13.02 -0.27
C TYR A 128 8.32 14.46 -0.76
N SER A 129 9.05 14.77 -1.83
CA SER A 129 8.94 16.06 -2.51
C SER A 129 7.67 16.12 -3.36
N ILE A 130 6.76 17.04 -3.02
CA ILE A 130 5.52 17.26 -3.79
C ILE A 130 5.76 18.12 -5.05
N ASN A 131 6.79 18.97 -5.02
CA ASN A 131 7.13 19.87 -6.14
C ASN A 131 7.99 19.16 -7.20
N PHE A 132 8.68 18.09 -6.80
CA PHE A 132 9.56 17.32 -7.68
C PHE A 132 9.34 15.81 -7.50
N PRO A 133 8.20 15.24 -7.96
CA PRO A 133 7.94 13.80 -7.83
C PRO A 133 9.02 12.91 -8.46
N ILE A 134 9.69 13.39 -9.51
CA ILE A 134 10.73 12.65 -10.23
C ILE A 134 11.91 12.23 -9.35
N ILE A 135 12.23 12.98 -8.29
CA ILE A 135 13.35 12.65 -7.38
C ILE A 135 12.95 11.66 -6.28
N ASN A 136 11.65 11.41 -6.09
CA ASN A 136 11.18 10.57 -4.98
C ASN A 136 11.49 9.09 -5.20
N ASP A 137 11.66 8.68 -6.46
CA ASP A 137 12.06 7.34 -6.84
C ASP A 137 13.40 6.92 -6.21
N ASP A 138 14.31 7.86 -5.99
CA ASP A 138 15.63 7.60 -5.39
C ASP A 138 15.54 7.34 -3.89
N LEU A 139 14.48 7.85 -3.23
CA LEU A 139 14.20 7.60 -1.81
C LEU A 139 13.72 6.16 -1.56
N LEU A 140 13.32 5.44 -2.61
CA LEU A 140 12.82 4.06 -2.55
C LEU A 140 13.92 3.00 -2.67
N CYS A 141 15.20 3.38 -2.79
CA CYS A 141 16.30 2.44 -3.07
C CYS A 141 16.57 1.40 -1.96
N CYS A 142 15.95 1.53 -0.79
CA CYS A 142 16.07 0.60 0.34
C CYS A 142 14.77 -0.17 0.66
N VAL A 143 13.80 -0.16 -0.27
CA VAL A 143 12.48 -0.76 -0.06
C VAL A 143 12.53 -2.26 -0.25
#